data_AF-A0A2V8RG12-F1
#
_entry.id   AF-A0A2V8RG12-F1
#
_cell.length_a   1.000
_cell.length_b   1.000
_cell.length_c   1.000
_cell.angle_alpha   90.00
_cell.angle_beta   90.00
_cell.angle_gamma   90.00
#
_symmetry.space_group_name_H-M   'P 1'
#
loop_
_entity.id
_entity.type
_entity.pdbx_description
1 polymer ?
#
loop_
_entity_poly.entity_id
_entity_poly.type
_entity_poly.pdbx_seq_one_letter_code
_entity_poly.pdbx_strand_id
1 'polypeptide(L)'
;MGFTKESAVDAAKSDLAKRLKLSTNDIKVSGTSDTDFPDMSLGAAESGEMSAQMISSGWKIQLDANGKNYEYRGDKYQLRLKGFQGKNIKIG
;
A
#
# COMPACT_ATOMS: atom_id res chain seq x y z
N MET A 1 -16.79 6.20 5.81
CA MET A 1 -15.93 5.19 6.46
C MET A 1 -14.55 5.29 5.84
N GLY A 2 -13.50 5.48 6.65
CA GLY A 2 -12.12 5.47 6.18
C GLY A 2 -11.50 4.08 6.30
N PHE A 3 -10.35 3.86 5.70
CA PHE A 3 -9.57 2.64 5.95
C PHE A 3 -9.12 2.59 7.41
N THR A 4 -9.13 1.39 7.97
CA THR A 4 -8.36 1.05 9.17
C THR A 4 -7.12 0.27 8.75
N LYS A 5 -6.13 0.14 9.63
CA LYS A 5 -4.94 -0.69 9.37
C LYS A 5 -5.33 -2.11 8.92
N GLU A 6 -6.28 -2.73 9.60
CA GLU A 6 -6.75 -4.09 9.28
C GLU A 6 -7.45 -4.15 7.92
N SER A 7 -8.35 -3.22 7.63
CA SER A 7 -9.05 -3.16 6.34
C SER A 7 -8.10 -2.83 5.19
N ALA A 8 -7.08 -1.99 5.42
CA ALA A 8 -6.04 -1.68 4.46
C ALA A 8 -5.17 -2.91 4.14
N VAL A 9 -4.86 -3.75 5.14
CA VAL A 9 -4.14 -5.01 4.94
C VAL A 9 -4.96 -5.98 4.09
N ASP A 10 -6.24 -6.15 4.39
CA ASP A 10 -7.11 -7.04 3.62
C ASP A 10 -7.25 -6.58 2.16
N ALA A 11 -7.48 -5.27 1.96
CA ALA A 11 -7.53 -4.65 0.64
C ALA A 11 -6.19 -4.81 -0.11
N ALA A 12 -5.06 -4.60 0.55
CA ALA A 12 -3.73 -4.78 -0.04
C ALA A 12 -3.48 -6.23 -0.47
N LYS A 13 -3.89 -7.21 0.34
CA LYS A 13 -3.80 -8.64 -0.01
C LYS A 13 -4.66 -8.95 -1.23
N SER A 14 -5.91 -8.47 -1.25
CA SER A 14 -6.84 -8.69 -2.35
C SER A 14 -6.36 -8.08 -3.67
N ASP A 15 -5.83 -6.85 -3.62
CA ASP A 15 -5.21 -6.19 -4.77
C ASP A 15 -3.98 -6.96 -5.28
N LEU A 16 -3.05 -7.30 -4.39
CA LEU A 16 -1.84 -8.04 -4.76
C LEU A 16 -2.17 -9.42 -5.35
N ALA A 17 -3.15 -10.13 -4.78
CA ALA A 17 -3.64 -11.42 -5.28
C ALA A 17 -4.14 -11.30 -6.72
N LYS A 18 -4.97 -10.29 -7.01
CA LYS A 18 -5.47 -10.03 -8.36
C LYS A 18 -4.34 -9.69 -9.33
N ARG A 19 -3.37 -8.88 -8.93
CA ARG A 19 -2.22 -8.48 -9.76
C ARG A 19 -1.32 -9.66 -10.11
N LEU A 20 -1.02 -10.50 -9.12
CA LEU A 20 -0.14 -11.65 -9.29
C LEU A 20 -0.88 -12.91 -9.76
N LYS A 21 -2.21 -12.85 -9.89
CA LYS A 21 -3.09 -14.01 -10.14
C LYS A 21 -2.85 -15.15 -9.14
N LEU A 22 -2.67 -14.78 -7.87
CA LEU A 22 -2.47 -15.68 -6.73
C LEU A 22 -3.71 -15.66 -5.82
N SER A 23 -3.82 -16.61 -4.90
CA SER A 23 -4.83 -16.52 -3.85
C SER A 23 -4.33 -15.59 -2.75
N THR A 24 -5.24 -14.90 -2.05
CA THR A 24 -4.90 -14.10 -0.86
C THR A 24 -4.24 -14.95 0.24
N ASN A 25 -4.45 -16.27 0.21
CA ASN A 25 -3.83 -17.24 1.10
C ASN A 25 -2.34 -17.48 0.79
N ASP A 26 -1.90 -17.27 -0.45
CA ASP A 26 -0.50 -17.33 -0.87
C ASP A 26 0.27 -16.06 -0.49
N ILE A 27 -0.44 -15.03 0.01
CA ILE A 27 0.12 -13.73 0.37
C ILE A 27 0.29 -13.66 1.88
N LYS A 28 1.53 -13.53 2.32
CA LYS A 28 1.87 -13.37 3.73
C LYS A 28 2.04 -11.90 4.07
N VAL A 29 1.53 -11.50 5.23
CA VAL A 29 1.80 -10.18 5.77
C VAL A 29 3.10 -10.27 6.55
N SER A 30 4.16 -9.72 6.00
CA SER A 30 5.49 -9.68 6.64
C SER A 30 5.54 -8.69 7.78
N GLY A 31 4.72 -7.62 7.74
CA GLY A 31 4.64 -6.66 8.82
C GLY A 31 3.69 -5.50 8.52
N THR A 32 3.20 -4.86 9.57
CA THR A 32 2.47 -3.60 9.48
C THR A 32 2.97 -2.65 10.55
N SER A 33 3.17 -1.38 10.20
CA SER A 33 3.66 -0.38 11.13
C SER A 33 3.07 0.99 10.83
N ASP A 34 2.69 1.69 11.88
CA ASP A 34 2.26 3.08 11.79
C ASP A 34 3.46 3.96 11.41
N THR A 35 3.26 4.90 10.51
CA THR A 35 4.31 5.77 9.99
C THR A 35 3.71 7.06 9.46
N ASP A 36 4.38 8.15 9.76
CA ASP A 36 4.21 9.44 9.12
C ASP A 36 4.91 9.48 7.76
N PHE A 37 4.23 10.04 6.77
CA PHE A 37 4.76 10.24 5.43
C PHE A 37 4.91 11.73 5.14
N PRO A 38 5.90 12.13 4.33
CA PRO A 38 6.20 13.53 4.08
C PRO A 38 5.18 14.25 3.19
N ASP A 39 4.28 13.50 2.55
CA ASP A 39 3.31 14.00 1.58
C ASP A 39 1.98 13.24 1.65
N MET A 40 0.93 13.84 1.08
CA MET A 40 -0.41 13.23 1.00
C MET A 40 -0.46 11.97 0.15
N SER A 41 0.53 11.73 -0.71
CA SER A 41 0.61 10.51 -1.51
C SER A 41 1.40 9.42 -0.79
N LEU A 42 1.66 9.61 0.51
CA LEU A 42 2.34 8.67 1.39
C LEU A 42 3.75 8.31 0.88
N GLY A 43 4.42 9.23 0.19
CA GLY A 43 5.71 8.97 -0.48
C GLY A 43 5.61 7.93 -1.60
N ALA A 44 4.40 7.68 -2.11
CA ALA A 44 4.06 6.78 -3.21
C ALA A 44 3.24 7.54 -4.27
N ALA A 45 3.70 8.74 -4.63
CA ALA A 45 3.12 9.55 -5.71
C ALA A 45 3.12 8.78 -7.04
N GLU A 46 2.01 8.78 -7.77
CA GLU A 46 1.95 8.17 -9.10
C GLU A 46 2.83 8.96 -10.08
N SER A 47 3.25 8.34 -11.20
CA SER A 47 4.13 9.01 -12.17
C SER A 47 3.47 10.29 -12.70
N GLY A 48 4.07 11.45 -12.39
CA GLY A 48 3.55 12.76 -12.77
C GLY A 48 2.53 13.38 -11.80
N GLU A 49 2.23 12.71 -10.69
CA GLU A 49 1.32 13.24 -9.66
C GLU A 49 2.04 14.29 -8.80
N MET A 50 1.47 15.50 -8.72
CA MET A 50 1.93 16.52 -7.79
C MET A 50 1.27 16.28 -6.43
N SER A 51 2.07 15.86 -5.45
CA SER A 51 1.59 15.56 -4.09
C SER A 51 1.74 16.78 -3.19
N ALA A 52 0.71 17.06 -2.39
CA ALA A 52 0.81 18.12 -1.38
C ALA A 52 1.83 17.72 -0.30
N GLN A 53 2.75 18.63 0.02
CA GLN A 53 3.78 18.45 1.04
C GLN A 53 3.19 18.63 2.45
N MET A 54 2.38 17.66 2.86
CA MET A 54 1.75 17.61 4.18
C MET A 54 2.05 16.29 4.85
N ILE A 55 2.50 16.36 6.11
CA ILE A 55 2.74 15.16 6.92
C ILE A 55 1.42 14.40 7.10
N SER A 56 1.41 13.16 6.62
CA SER A 56 0.23 12.30 6.63
C SER A 56 0.50 11.06 7.46
N SER A 57 -0.27 10.88 8.53
CA SER A 57 -0.19 9.68 9.38
C SER A 57 -0.90 8.52 8.70
N GLY A 58 -0.19 7.41 8.50
CA GLY A 58 -0.74 6.20 7.90
C GLY A 58 0.01 4.95 8.36
N TRP A 59 -0.01 3.94 7.52
CA TRP A 59 0.52 2.61 7.78
C TRP A 59 1.37 2.15 6.60
N LYS A 60 2.53 1.57 6.91
CA LYS A 60 3.29 0.73 5.98
C LYS A 60 2.88 -0.72 6.19
N ILE A 61 2.54 -1.40 5.12
CA ILE A 61 2.10 -2.79 5.08
C ILE A 61 3.07 -3.52 4.14
N GLN A 62 3.83 -4.47 4.66
CA GLN A 62 4.73 -5.31 3.88
C GLN A 62 4.07 -6.65 3.62
N LEU A 63 3.92 -7.01 2.35
CA LEU A 63 3.36 -8.28 1.91
C LEU A 63 4.42 -9.09 1.16
N ASP A 64 4.58 -10.35 1.52
CA ASP A 64 5.41 -11.30 0.78
C ASP A 64 4.53 -12.21 -0.09
N ALA A 65 4.88 -12.34 -1.35
CA ALA A 65 4.23 -13.24 -2.30
C ALA A 65 5.24 -13.71 -3.35
N ASN A 66 5.28 -15.02 -3.60
CA ASN A 66 6.18 -15.63 -4.60
C ASN A 66 7.67 -15.30 -4.36
N GLY A 67 8.09 -15.16 -3.09
CA GLY A 67 9.46 -14.79 -2.72
C GLY A 67 9.83 -13.33 -3.05
N LYS A 68 8.83 -12.47 -3.28
CA LYS A 68 8.99 -11.03 -3.47
C LYS A 68 8.22 -10.28 -2.41
N ASN A 69 8.82 -9.20 -1.92
CA ASN A 69 8.21 -8.32 -0.94
C ASN A 69 7.59 -7.09 -1.63
N TYR A 70 6.38 -6.72 -1.22
CA TYR A 70 5.59 -5.64 -1.78
C TYR A 70 5.22 -4.69 -0.65
N GLU A 71 5.50 -3.40 -0.85
CA GLU A 71 5.20 -2.36 0.12
C GLU A 71 3.92 -1.64 -0.26
N TYR A 72 2.89 -1.80 0.57
CA TYR A 72 1.67 -1.03 0.54
C TYR A 72 1.75 0.07 1.59
N ARG A 73 1.20 1.23 1.25
CA ARG A 73 1.12 2.40 2.11
C ARG A 73 -0.30 2.90 2.09
N GLY A 74 -0.93 3.00 3.25
CA GLY A 74 -2.31 3.48 3.34
C GLY A 74 -2.49 4.44 4.50
N ASP A 75 -3.53 5.24 4.41
CA ASP A 75 -4.05 6.04 5.51
C ASP A 75 -5.57 5.91 5.55
N LYS A 76 -6.24 6.62 6.45
CA LYS A 76 -7.70 6.59 6.55
C LYS A 76 -8.45 6.91 5.25
N TYR A 77 -7.82 7.53 4.25
CA TYR A 77 -8.46 7.95 3.01
C TYR A 77 -8.07 7.13 1.77
N GLN A 78 -6.91 6.49 1.74
CA GLN A 78 -6.40 5.84 0.53
C GLN A 78 -5.44 4.70 0.85
N LEU A 79 -5.24 3.83 -0.14
CA LEU A 79 -4.23 2.78 -0.14
C LEU A 79 -3.43 2.88 -1.43
N ARG A 80 -2.12 2.69 -1.35
CA ARG A 80 -1.18 2.81 -2.47
C ARG A 80 -0.17 1.67 -2.44
N LEU A 81 0.11 1.12 -3.59
CA LEU A 81 1.18 0.15 -3.81
C LEU A 81 2.42 0.88 -4.29
N LYS A 82 3.52 0.75 -3.57
CA LYS A 82 4.78 1.43 -3.91
C LYS A 82 5.70 0.54 -4.73
N GLY A 83 6.25 1.08 -5.80
CA GLY A 83 7.35 0.47 -6.56
C GLY A 83 7.00 -0.82 -7.32
N PHE A 84 5.72 -1.14 -7.50
CA PHE A 84 5.30 -2.29 -8.28
C PHE A 84 5.65 -2.09 -9.76
N GLN A 85 6.53 -2.95 -10.29
CA GLN A 85 7.08 -2.83 -11.64
C GLN A 85 7.70 -1.44 -11.92
N GLY A 86 8.29 -0.81 -10.89
CA GLY A 86 8.89 0.51 -10.99
C GLY A 86 7.90 1.68 -10.95
N LYS A 87 6.63 1.42 -10.63
CA LYS A 87 5.58 2.44 -10.54
C LYS A 87 4.85 2.37 -9.21
N ASN A 88 4.37 3.54 -8.77
CA ASN A 88 3.42 3.61 -7.66
C ASN A 88 2.02 3.54 -8.24
N ILE A 89 1.11 2.86 -7.54
CA ILE A 89 -0.25 2.61 -8.00
C ILE A 89 -1.21 2.94 -6.88
N LYS A 90 -2.18 3.81 -7.14
CA LYS A 90 -3.26 4.09 -6.20
C LYS A 90 -4.32 2.98 -6.26
N ILE A 91 -4.72 2.49 -5.10
CA ILE A 91 -5.75 1.46 -4.94
C ILE A 91 -7.04 2.18 -4.51
N GLY A 92 -8.11 1.99 -5.28
CA GLY A 92 -9.40 2.65 -5.12
C GLY A 92 -10.56 1.71 -5.30
#